data_AF-A0A622J962-F1
#
_entry.id   AF-A0A622J962-F1
#
_cell.length_a   1.000
_cell.length_b   1.000
_cell.length_c   1.000
_cell.angle_alpha   90.00
_cell.angle_beta   90.00
_cell.angle_gamma   90.00
#
_symmetry.space_group_name_H-M   'P 1'
#
loop_
_entity.id
_entity.type
_entity.pdbx_description
1 polymer ?
#
loop_
_entity_poly.entity_id
_entity_poly.type
_entity_poly.pdbx_seq_one_letter_code
_entity_poly.pdbx_strand_id
1 'polypeptide(L)'
;TASWRRAVLSLDEHYKAWLLWNYSENTCWEHQVEITQWGWSAFAAQLDGKKMAGKTQERLRALIWLAAQDVKSELAGREVYQYKELAGLVGVSEKNWSETFTRHWLTMRAIFLRLDQASLLSVSESRSEQVAFNLYALN
;
A
#
# COMPACT_ATOMS: atom_id res chain seq x y z
N THR A 1 8.16 -24.17 8.46
CA THR A 1 6.96 -23.33 8.24
C THR A 1 6.71 -22.29 9.32
N ALA A 2 7.10 -22.49 10.60
CA ALA A 2 6.83 -21.50 11.66
C ALA A 2 7.67 -20.19 11.64
N SER A 3 8.86 -20.18 11.02
CA SER A 3 9.76 -19.00 11.05
C SER A 3 9.24 -17.80 10.27
N TRP A 4 8.72 -18.02 9.05
CA TRP A 4 8.13 -16.93 8.25
C TRP A 4 6.93 -16.30 8.91
N ARG A 5 6.06 -17.11 9.52
CA ARG A 5 4.91 -16.60 10.27
C ARG A 5 5.35 -15.72 11.44
N ARG A 6 6.39 -16.12 12.18
CA ARG A 6 6.95 -15.30 13.27
C ARG A 6 7.55 -14.00 12.76
N ALA A 7 8.34 -14.05 11.68
CA ALA A 7 8.92 -12.87 11.05
C ALA A 7 7.85 -11.86 10.61
N VAL A 8 6.77 -12.31 9.94
CA VAL A 8 5.66 -11.41 9.54
C VAL A 8 4.98 -10.79 10.76
N LEU A 9 4.72 -11.58 11.80
CA LEU A 9 4.02 -11.10 13.00
C LEU A 9 4.85 -10.14 13.86
N SER A 10 6.18 -10.08 13.68
CA SER A 10 7.06 -9.14 14.36
C SER A 10 7.29 -7.81 13.64
N LEU A 11 6.75 -7.62 12.43
CA LEU A 11 6.89 -6.37 11.69
C LEU A 11 5.96 -5.27 12.23
N ASP A 12 6.31 -4.03 11.91
CA ASP A 12 5.41 -2.88 12.05
C ASP A 12 4.07 -3.14 11.36
N GLU A 13 3.01 -2.55 11.92
CA GLU A 13 1.62 -2.91 11.57
C GLU A 13 1.33 -2.77 10.08
N HIS A 14 1.76 -1.68 9.45
CA HIS A 14 1.58 -1.43 8.02
C HIS A 14 2.32 -2.45 7.14
N TYR A 15 3.54 -2.87 7.48
CA TYR A 15 4.24 -3.93 6.74
C TYR A 15 3.54 -5.28 6.89
N LYS A 16 3.16 -5.64 8.12
CA LYS A 16 2.43 -6.87 8.41
C LYS A 16 1.08 -6.91 7.69
N ALA A 17 0.29 -5.84 7.78
CA ALA A 17 -1.01 -5.73 7.13
C ALA A 17 -0.89 -5.83 5.61
N TRP A 18 0.13 -5.19 5.01
CA TRP A 18 0.38 -5.25 3.56
C TRP A 18 0.69 -6.67 3.13
N LEU A 19 1.60 -7.36 3.83
CA LEU A 19 2.00 -8.72 3.48
C LEU A 19 0.86 -9.71 3.65
N LEU A 20 0.10 -9.61 4.75
CA LEU A 20 -1.04 -10.48 4.99
C LEU A 20 -2.12 -10.26 3.93
N TRP A 21 -2.42 -9.01 3.60
CA TRP A 21 -3.42 -8.72 2.59
C TRP A 21 -3.01 -9.16 1.18
N ASN A 22 -1.73 -8.99 0.80
CA ASN A 22 -1.27 -9.33 -0.55
C ASN A 22 -0.92 -10.79 -0.77
N TYR A 23 -0.37 -11.47 0.25
CA TYR A 23 0.30 -12.76 0.07
C TYR A 23 -0.26 -13.92 0.92
N SER A 24 -1.30 -13.71 1.73
CA SER A 24 -1.82 -14.76 2.63
C SER A 24 -3.26 -15.22 2.38
N GLU A 25 -3.81 -14.93 1.18
CA GLU A 25 -5.24 -15.13 0.84
C GLU A 25 -6.22 -14.44 1.82
N ASN A 26 -5.70 -13.65 2.76
CA ASN A 26 -6.44 -13.03 3.83
C ASN A 26 -7.16 -11.78 3.31
N THR A 27 -8.49 -11.82 3.35
CA THR A 27 -9.38 -10.72 2.91
C THR A 27 -9.84 -9.84 4.06
N CYS A 28 -9.24 -9.98 5.25
CA CYS A 28 -9.53 -9.19 6.44
C CYS A 28 -9.56 -7.69 6.13
N TRP A 29 -10.67 -7.07 6.50
CA TRP A 29 -10.97 -5.67 6.20
C TRP A 29 -10.04 -4.71 6.94
N GLU A 30 -9.65 -5.08 8.16
CA GLU A 30 -8.79 -4.31 9.04
C GLU A 30 -7.42 -4.03 8.42
N HIS A 31 -6.87 -4.99 7.66
CA HIS A 31 -5.64 -4.74 6.90
C HIS A 31 -5.83 -3.65 5.84
N GLN A 32 -6.97 -3.62 5.17
CA GLN A 32 -7.26 -2.58 4.16
C GLN A 32 -7.39 -1.20 4.82
N VAL A 33 -8.03 -1.14 6.00
CA VAL A 33 -8.14 0.08 6.79
C VAL A 33 -6.76 0.59 7.21
N GLU A 34 -5.91 -0.27 7.76
CA GLU A 34 -4.54 0.09 8.14
C GLU A 34 -3.76 0.64 6.95
N ILE A 35 -3.75 -0.09 5.83
CA ILE A 35 -2.99 0.27 4.63
C ILE A 35 -3.47 1.57 4.01
N THR A 36 -4.78 1.82 4.00
CA THR A 36 -5.30 3.09 3.48
C THR A 36 -5.01 4.27 4.40
N GLN A 37 -5.08 4.09 5.72
CA GLN A 37 -4.73 5.14 6.68
C GLN A 37 -3.24 5.49 6.61
N TRP A 38 -2.39 4.48 6.57
CA TRP A 38 -0.95 4.64 6.39
C TRP A 38 -0.63 5.30 5.05
N GLY A 39 -1.22 4.81 3.95
CA GLY A 39 -1.01 5.34 2.60
C GLY A 39 -1.45 6.80 2.47
N TRP A 40 -2.59 7.16 3.06
CA TRP A 40 -3.02 8.56 3.13
C TRP A 40 -2.03 9.42 3.91
N SER A 41 -1.53 8.94 5.04
CA SER A 41 -0.56 9.68 5.87
C SER A 41 0.76 9.91 5.12
N ALA A 42 1.28 8.88 4.45
CA ALA A 42 2.48 8.97 3.62
C ALA A 42 2.29 9.91 2.43
N PHE A 43 1.12 9.90 1.80
CA PHE A 43 0.80 10.81 0.70
C PHE A 43 0.62 12.26 1.18
N ALA A 44 -0.11 12.47 2.27
CA ALA A 44 -0.37 13.79 2.84
C ALA A 44 0.92 14.47 3.30
N ALA A 45 1.90 13.72 3.81
CA ALA A 45 3.22 14.23 4.14
C ALA A 45 3.95 14.85 2.92
N GLN A 46 3.71 14.32 1.71
CA GLN A 46 4.29 14.87 0.46
C GLN A 46 3.59 16.11 -0.06
N LEU A 47 2.38 16.42 0.44
CA LEU A 47 1.65 17.63 0.06
C LEU A 47 2.17 18.89 0.77
N ASP A 48 3.09 18.75 1.73
CA ASP A 48 3.78 19.87 2.42
C ASP A 48 2.84 20.97 2.92
N GLY A 49 1.71 20.57 3.52
CA GLY A 49 0.71 21.49 4.06
C GLY A 49 -0.08 22.30 3.03
N LYS A 50 0.05 22.02 1.73
CA LYS A 50 -0.73 22.70 0.68
C LYS A 50 -2.22 22.48 0.90
N LYS A 51 -2.94 23.58 1.12
CA LYS A 51 -4.40 23.56 1.22
C LYS A 51 -5.00 23.17 -0.13
N MET A 52 -5.92 22.22 -0.09
CA MET A 52 -6.71 21.81 -1.24
C MET A 52 -8.19 22.09 -1.01
N ALA A 53 -8.94 22.24 -2.09
CA ALA A 53 -10.40 22.28 -2.01
C ALA A 53 -10.93 20.96 -1.43
N GLY A 54 -11.94 21.03 -0.55
CA GLY A 54 -12.50 19.86 0.14
C GLY A 54 -12.91 18.74 -0.81
N LYS A 55 -13.58 19.08 -1.93
CA LYS A 55 -13.98 18.12 -2.96
C LYS A 55 -12.79 17.41 -3.62
N THR A 56 -11.67 18.10 -3.81
CA THR A 56 -10.46 17.47 -4.34
C THR A 56 -9.84 16.54 -3.30
N GLN A 57 -9.84 16.94 -2.03
CA GLN A 57 -9.33 16.11 -0.94
C GLN A 57 -10.13 14.81 -0.78
N GLU A 58 -11.46 14.88 -0.85
CA GLU A 58 -12.34 13.70 -0.82
C GLU A 58 -12.02 12.73 -1.96
N ARG A 59 -11.83 13.25 -3.18
CA ARG A 59 -11.43 12.45 -4.33
C ARG A 59 -10.04 11.82 -4.15
N LEU A 60 -9.07 12.55 -3.60
CA LEU A 60 -7.75 11.99 -3.31
C LEU A 60 -7.80 10.89 -2.25
N ARG A 61 -8.67 11.01 -1.23
CA ARG A 61 -8.88 9.93 -0.25
C ARG A 61 -9.46 8.67 -0.91
N ALA A 62 -10.42 8.83 -1.81
CA ALA A 62 -10.93 7.71 -2.60
C ALA A 62 -9.81 7.06 -3.45
N LEU A 63 -8.96 7.87 -4.08
CA LEU A 63 -7.84 7.37 -4.89
C LEU A 63 -6.79 6.61 -4.08
N ILE A 64 -6.58 6.90 -2.80
CA ILE A 64 -5.66 6.11 -1.96
C ILE A 64 -6.11 4.65 -1.88
N TRP A 65 -7.40 4.41 -1.64
CA TRP A 65 -7.92 3.04 -1.57
C TRP A 65 -7.85 2.35 -2.92
N LEU A 66 -8.21 3.05 -4.00
CA LEU A 66 -8.09 2.52 -5.36
C LEU A 66 -6.65 2.21 -5.74
N ALA A 67 -5.67 3.04 -5.34
CA ALA A 67 -4.26 2.81 -5.62
C ALA A 67 -3.72 1.59 -4.86
N ALA A 68 -4.17 1.36 -3.63
CA ALA A 68 -3.80 0.17 -2.86
C ALA A 68 -4.31 -1.11 -3.56
N GLN A 69 -5.54 -1.09 -4.06
CA GLN A 69 -6.13 -2.20 -4.82
C GLN A 69 -5.45 -2.42 -6.16
N ASP A 70 -5.13 -1.33 -6.86
CA ASP A 70 -4.47 -1.34 -8.16
C ASP A 70 -3.08 -2.01 -8.06
N VAL A 71 -2.28 -1.58 -7.09
CA VAL A 71 -0.95 -2.17 -6.85
C VAL A 71 -1.09 -3.64 -6.41
N LYS A 72 -2.07 -3.97 -5.56
CA LYS A 72 -2.36 -5.37 -5.21
C LYS A 72 -2.69 -6.22 -6.43
N SER A 73 -3.50 -5.71 -7.36
CA SER A 73 -3.83 -6.41 -8.61
C SER A 73 -2.61 -6.58 -9.50
N GLU A 74 -1.79 -5.52 -9.65
CA GLU A 74 -0.54 -5.54 -10.40
C GLU A 74 0.42 -6.62 -9.87
N LEU A 75 0.65 -6.64 -8.55
CA LEU A 75 1.52 -7.62 -7.89
C LEU A 75 1.01 -9.07 -8.05
N ALA A 76 -0.30 -9.24 -8.18
CA ALA A 76 -0.93 -10.52 -8.44
C ALA A 76 -0.99 -10.89 -9.95
N GLY A 77 -0.43 -10.06 -10.84
CA GLY A 77 -0.47 -10.27 -12.30
C GLY A 77 -1.87 -10.15 -12.90
N ARG A 78 -2.76 -9.38 -12.25
CA ARG A 78 -4.15 -9.14 -12.68
C ARG A 78 -4.27 -7.80 -13.38
N GLU A 79 -5.42 -7.58 -14.02
CA GLU A 79 -5.74 -6.30 -14.63
C GLU A 79 -5.79 -5.17 -13.59
N VAL A 80 -5.32 -4.01 -14.02
CA VAL A 80 -5.25 -2.75 -13.25
C VAL A 80 -6.17 -1.71 -13.88
N TYR A 81 -6.50 -0.67 -13.12
CA TYR A 81 -7.46 0.34 -13.58
C TYR A 81 -6.94 1.13 -14.77
N GLN A 82 -7.84 1.40 -15.71
CA GLN A 82 -7.61 2.38 -16.76
C GLN A 82 -7.91 3.79 -16.26
N TYR A 83 -7.20 4.79 -16.78
CA TYR A 83 -7.40 6.20 -16.38
C TYR A 83 -8.84 6.70 -16.59
N LYS A 84 -9.50 6.24 -17.65
CA LYS A 84 -10.91 6.55 -17.90
C LYS A 84 -11.83 6.01 -16.80
N GLU A 85 -11.56 4.81 -16.31
CA GLU A 85 -12.34 4.18 -15.24
C GLU A 85 -12.13 4.93 -13.93
N LEU A 86 -10.88 5.26 -13.59
CA LEU A 86 -10.55 6.05 -12.39
C LEU A 86 -11.23 7.41 -12.42
N ALA A 87 -11.22 8.11 -13.56
CA ALA A 87 -11.91 9.38 -13.74
C ALA A 87 -13.41 9.25 -13.44
N GLY A 88 -14.04 8.19 -13.96
CA GLY A 88 -15.44 7.85 -13.67
C GLY A 88 -15.68 7.58 -12.18
N LEU A 89 -14.84 6.76 -11.54
CA LEU A 89 -14.96 6.37 -10.14
C LEU A 89 -14.86 7.58 -9.18
N VAL A 90 -14.05 8.59 -9.50
CA VAL A 90 -13.95 9.81 -8.68
C VAL A 90 -14.80 10.99 -9.19
N GLY A 91 -15.64 10.74 -10.19
CA GLY A 91 -16.58 11.70 -10.75
C GLY A 91 -15.91 12.95 -11.33
N VAL A 92 -14.89 12.76 -12.16
CA VAL A 92 -14.22 13.83 -12.93
C VAL A 92 -14.21 13.52 -14.42
N SER A 93 -14.11 14.55 -15.26
CA SER A 93 -13.92 14.36 -16.69
C SER A 93 -12.50 13.85 -17.00
N GLU A 94 -12.32 13.20 -18.15
CA GLU A 94 -11.02 12.72 -18.62
C GLU A 94 -9.99 13.86 -18.75
N LYS A 95 -10.45 15.06 -19.14
CA LYS A 95 -9.63 16.27 -19.17
C LYS A 95 -9.13 16.66 -17.78
N ASN A 96 -10.03 16.77 -16.80
CA ASN A 96 -9.67 17.12 -15.43
C ASN A 96 -8.76 16.04 -14.79
N TRP A 97 -9.02 14.77 -15.10
CA TRP A 97 -8.14 13.67 -14.71
C TRP A 97 -6.70 13.91 -15.16
N SER A 98 -6.54 14.14 -16.46
CA SER A 98 -5.23 14.33 -17.10
C SER A 98 -4.47 15.53 -16.54
N GLU A 99 -5.18 16.64 -16.30
CA GLU A 99 -4.60 17.90 -15.83
C GLU A 99 -4.28 17.91 -14.32
N THR A 100 -5.09 17.22 -13.50
CA THR A 100 -5.04 17.38 -12.03
C THR A 100 -4.71 16.09 -11.29
N PHE A 101 -5.31 14.95 -11.67
CA PHE A 101 -5.30 13.73 -10.84
C PHE A 101 -4.22 12.72 -11.24
N THR A 102 -3.76 12.70 -12.49
CA THR A 102 -2.75 11.75 -12.97
C THR A 102 -1.49 11.77 -12.12
N ARG A 103 -0.97 12.96 -11.77
CA ARG A 103 0.24 13.07 -10.96
C ARG A 103 0.04 12.51 -9.55
N HIS A 104 -1.08 12.83 -8.92
CA HIS A 104 -1.42 12.31 -7.60
C HIS A 104 -1.58 10.79 -7.62
N TRP A 105 -2.28 10.26 -8.62
CA TRP A 105 -2.43 8.82 -8.83
C TRP A 105 -1.09 8.09 -8.91
N LEU A 106 -0.17 8.56 -9.76
CA LEU A 106 1.15 7.95 -9.89
C LEU A 106 1.95 8.02 -8.59
N THR A 107 1.86 9.13 -7.86
CA THR A 107 2.48 9.25 -6.53
C THR A 107 1.90 8.24 -5.53
N MET A 108 0.58 8.06 -5.49
CA MET A 108 -0.06 7.10 -4.60
C MET A 108 0.34 5.66 -4.93
N ARG A 109 0.37 5.28 -6.20
CA ARG A 109 0.88 3.95 -6.62
C ARG A 109 2.34 3.75 -6.19
N ALA A 110 3.19 4.76 -6.41
CA ALA A 110 4.59 4.69 -6.01
C ALA A 110 4.78 4.50 -4.49
N ILE A 111 3.88 5.06 -3.66
CA ILE A 111 3.88 4.82 -2.21
C ILE A 111 3.63 3.35 -1.89
N PHE A 112 2.62 2.73 -2.50
CA PHE A 112 2.30 1.32 -2.25
C PHE A 112 3.34 0.35 -2.84
N LEU A 113 3.92 0.65 -3.99
CA LEU A 113 5.04 -0.14 -4.55
C LEU A 113 6.28 -0.09 -3.64
N ARG A 114 6.57 1.07 -3.03
CA ARG A 114 7.67 1.19 -2.05
C ARG A 114 7.34 0.46 -0.75
N LEU A 115 6.09 0.53 -0.29
CA LEU A 115 5.61 -0.23 0.85
C LEU A 115 5.82 -1.73 0.62
N ASP A 116 5.48 -2.22 -0.57
CA ASP A 116 5.68 -3.62 -0.93
C ASP A 116 7.15 -4.05 -0.82
N GLN A 117 8.03 -3.31 -1.50
CA GLN A 117 9.46 -3.58 -1.47
C GLN A 117 10.03 -3.54 -0.04
N ALA A 118 9.67 -2.53 0.75
CA ALA A 118 10.12 -2.39 2.13
C ALA A 118 9.60 -3.55 3.00
N SER A 119 8.34 -3.92 2.88
CA SER A 119 7.74 -5.02 3.65
C SER A 119 8.43 -6.35 3.36
N LEU A 120 8.71 -6.64 2.08
CA LEU A 120 9.39 -7.86 1.65
C LEU A 120 10.85 -7.91 2.11
N LEU A 121 11.54 -6.77 2.12
CA LEU A 121 12.90 -6.68 2.67
C LEU A 121 12.88 -6.92 4.19
N SER A 122 12.03 -6.20 4.92
CA SER A 122 11.97 -6.31 6.38
C SER A 122 11.59 -7.71 6.87
N VAL A 123 10.67 -8.40 6.19
CA VAL A 123 10.35 -9.80 6.56
C VAL A 123 11.51 -10.76 6.29
N SER A 124 12.27 -10.54 5.21
CA SER A 124 13.44 -11.36 4.87
C SER A 124 14.57 -11.18 5.89
N GLU A 125 14.83 -9.94 6.31
CA GLU A 125 15.79 -9.59 7.35
C GLU A 125 15.38 -10.18 8.70
N SER A 126 14.14 -9.94 9.15
CA SER A 126 13.62 -10.46 10.41
C SER A 126 13.68 -11.99 10.47
N ARG A 127 13.36 -12.68 9.37
CA ARG A 127 13.48 -14.13 9.28
C ARG A 127 14.93 -14.60 9.38
N SER A 128 15.87 -13.88 8.77
CA SER A 128 17.29 -14.21 8.80
C SER A 128 17.87 -14.05 10.21
N GLU A 129 17.53 -12.97 10.91
CA GLU A 129 17.90 -12.74 12.31
C GLU A 129 17.36 -13.83 13.24
N GLN A 130 16.09 -14.22 13.08
CA GLN A 130 15.49 -15.30 13.87
C GLN A 130 16.19 -16.65 13.63
N VAL A 131 16.56 -16.95 12.38
CA VAL A 131 17.31 -18.19 12.09
C VAL A 131 18.70 -18.15 12.73
N ALA A 132 19.43 -17.05 12.60
CA ALA A 132 20.74 -16.87 13.21
C ALA A 132 20.66 -17.02 14.74
N PHE A 133 19.73 -16.32 15.40
CA PHE A 133 19.53 -16.40 16.84
C PHE A 133 19.25 -17.84 17.30
N ASN A 134 18.37 -18.57 16.61
CA ASN A 134 18.06 -19.95 16.97
C ASN A 134 19.27 -20.88 16.81
N LEU A 135 20.15 -20.64 15.83
CA LEU A 135 21.39 -21.41 15.66
C LEU A 135 22.38 -21.15 16.79
N TYR A 136 22.49 -19.90 17.27
CA TYR A 136 23.37 -19.55 18.38
C TYR A 136 22.81 -19.96 19.76
N ALA A 137 21.50 -19.92 19.96
CA ALA A 137 20.85 -20.25 21.23
C ALA A 137 20.76 -21.75 21.52
N LEU A 138 21.04 -22.61 20.52
CA LEU A 138 21.05 -24.07 20.63
C LEU A 138 22.46 -24.67 20.78
N ASN A 139 23.50 -23.83 20.76
CA ASN A 139 24.90 -24.17 21.07
C ASN A 139 25.28 -23.62 22.44
#